data_AF-A0A9E3CUW6-F1
#
_entry.id   AF-A0A9E3CUW6-F1
#
_cell.length_a   1.000
_cell.length_b   1.000
_cell.length_c   1.000
_cell.angle_alpha   90.00
_cell.angle_beta   90.00
_cell.angle_gamma   90.00
#
_symmetry.space_group_name_H-M   'P 1'
#
loop_
_entity.id
_entity.type
_entity.pdbx_description
1 polymer ?
#
loop_
_entity_poly.entity_id
_entity_poly.type
_entity_poly.pdbx_seq_one_letter_code
_entity_poly.pdbx_strand_id
1 'polypeptide(L)'
;MGVVARERAECPRTSLTAAYLDGELDPAACEEFESHTPACPDCSAALLEQRRLLCLLDTAFDETFEKKIELPKGFTRELTARAQNDLRGVRDARERKRALKICAALSAAAFALLGFAALDVVVRPALRALGAATGALGVAGRASADAGSGAAVVLRAVAGRLLPEAESAALFWGLLLVGGVLLLLRLVSGYHRASARD
;
A
#
# COMPACT_ATOMS: atom_id res chain seq x y z
N MET A 1 -53.61 -33.18 13.22
CA MET A 1 -52.16 -33.01 13.05
C MET A 1 -51.93 -31.67 12.34
N GLY A 2 -51.86 -30.58 13.10
CA GLY A 2 -51.64 -29.24 12.54
C GLY A 2 -50.15 -29.03 12.35
N VAL A 3 -49.71 -28.94 11.09
CA VAL A 3 -48.37 -28.47 10.74
C VAL A 3 -48.37 -26.97 11.03
N VAL A 4 -47.84 -26.59 12.18
CA VAL A 4 -47.55 -25.19 12.51
C VAL A 4 -46.41 -24.78 11.57
N ALA A 5 -46.77 -24.08 10.49
CA ALA A 5 -45.81 -23.34 9.67
C ALA A 5 -45.16 -22.29 10.58
N ARG A 6 -43.97 -22.61 11.11
CA ARG A 6 -43.06 -21.59 11.61
C ARG A 6 -42.68 -20.75 10.42
N GLU A 7 -43.26 -19.56 10.28
CA GLU A 7 -42.59 -18.43 9.64
C GLU A 7 -41.22 -18.32 10.31
N ARG A 8 -40.20 -18.92 9.68
CA ARG A 8 -38.82 -18.67 10.06
C ARG A 8 -38.57 -17.23 9.67
N ALA A 9 -38.35 -16.37 10.65
CA ALA A 9 -37.83 -15.04 10.40
C ALA A 9 -36.49 -15.23 9.67
N GLU A 10 -36.51 -15.10 8.34
CA GLU A 10 -35.31 -15.18 7.52
C GLU A 10 -34.34 -14.12 7.99
N CYS A 11 -33.07 -14.50 8.16
CA CYS A 11 -32.06 -13.54 8.55
C CYS A 11 -31.95 -12.48 7.43
N PRO A 12 -32.08 -11.18 7.73
CA PRO A 12 -32.01 -10.14 6.70
C PRO A 12 -30.65 -10.14 5.97
N ARG A 13 -29.61 -10.66 6.63
CA ARG A 13 -28.25 -10.75 6.12
C ARG A 13 -28.06 -11.86 5.10
N THR A 14 -29.00 -12.79 4.95
CA THR A 14 -28.93 -13.83 3.92
C THR A 14 -28.85 -13.22 2.52
N SER A 15 -29.49 -12.06 2.30
CA SER A 15 -29.42 -11.28 1.06
C SER A 15 -28.01 -10.79 0.70
N LEU A 16 -27.12 -10.62 1.68
CA LEU A 16 -25.75 -10.15 1.49
C LEU A 16 -24.79 -11.26 1.03
N THR A 17 -25.24 -12.51 1.02
CA THR A 17 -24.38 -13.67 0.74
C THR A 17 -23.80 -13.64 -0.68
N ALA A 18 -24.59 -13.21 -1.68
CA ALA A 18 -24.12 -13.07 -3.05
C ALA A 18 -23.06 -11.96 -3.17
N ALA A 19 -23.35 -10.77 -2.65
CA ALA A 19 -22.40 -9.65 -2.62
C ALA A 19 -21.10 -10.00 -1.86
N TYR A 20 -21.19 -10.81 -0.80
CA TYR A 20 -20.01 -11.33 -0.10
C TYR A 20 -19.17 -12.26 -0.98
N LEU A 21 -19.79 -13.21 -1.70
CA LEU A 21 -19.09 -14.14 -2.58
C LEU A 21 -18.47 -13.45 -3.80
N ASP A 22 -19.14 -12.43 -4.33
CA ASP A 22 -18.64 -11.63 -5.46
C ASP A 22 -17.58 -10.60 -5.03
N GLY A 23 -17.36 -10.42 -3.72
CA GLY A 23 -16.40 -9.46 -3.18
C GLY A 23 -16.82 -8.00 -3.32
N GLU A 24 -18.13 -7.74 -3.45
CA GLU A 24 -18.70 -6.40 -3.64
C GLU A 24 -19.01 -5.69 -2.32
N LEU A 25 -18.95 -6.40 -1.18
CA LEU A 25 -19.11 -5.80 0.14
C LEU A 25 -17.90 -4.94 0.52
N ASP A 26 -18.18 -3.80 1.15
CA ASP A 26 -17.13 -2.99 1.75
C ASP A 26 -16.45 -3.72 2.92
N PRO A 27 -15.22 -3.34 3.31
CA PRO A 27 -14.46 -4.06 4.33
C PRO A 27 -15.19 -4.18 5.68
N ALA A 28 -15.95 -3.18 6.09
CA ALA A 28 -16.66 -3.21 7.37
C ALA A 28 -17.86 -4.16 7.30
N ALA A 29 -18.62 -4.14 6.20
CA ALA A 29 -19.71 -5.08 5.96
C ALA A 29 -19.21 -6.54 5.84
N CYS A 30 -18.03 -6.76 5.25
CA CYS A 30 -17.38 -8.07 5.20
C CYS A 30 -17.06 -8.60 6.60
N GLU A 31 -16.37 -7.82 7.45
CA GLU A 31 -16.05 -8.23 8.83
C GLU A 31 -17.33 -8.52 9.64
N GLU A 32 -18.37 -7.71 9.44
CA GLU A 32 -19.64 -7.89 10.12
C GLU A 32 -20.38 -9.17 9.66
N PHE A 33 -20.32 -9.48 8.37
CA PHE A 33 -20.89 -10.70 7.81
C PHE A 33 -20.12 -11.95 8.24
N GLU A 34 -18.78 -11.89 8.24
CA GLU A 34 -17.90 -12.96 8.69
C GLU A 34 -18.05 -13.28 10.18
N SER A 35 -18.23 -12.26 11.01
CA SER A 35 -18.50 -12.46 12.44
C SER A 35 -19.91 -13.03 12.71
N HIS A 36 -20.88 -12.72 11.86
CA HIS A 36 -22.27 -13.20 11.99
C HIS A 36 -22.45 -14.66 11.53
N THR A 37 -21.80 -15.04 10.43
CA THR A 37 -22.02 -16.32 9.74
C THR A 37 -21.86 -17.56 10.64
N PRO A 38 -20.84 -17.65 11.54
CA PRO A 38 -20.69 -18.79 12.44
C PRO A 38 -21.84 -18.97 13.43
N ALA A 39 -22.54 -17.88 13.78
CA ALA A 39 -23.63 -17.89 14.75
C ALA A 39 -25.03 -18.03 14.11
N CYS A 40 -25.13 -17.86 12.78
CA CYS A 40 -26.40 -17.90 12.06
C CYS A 40 -26.48 -19.13 11.12
N PRO A 41 -27.35 -20.11 11.41
CA PRO A 41 -27.51 -21.30 10.57
C PRO A 41 -28.07 -20.96 9.18
N ASP A 42 -28.89 -19.93 9.06
CA ASP A 42 -29.48 -19.55 7.77
C ASP A 42 -28.45 -18.90 6.83
N CYS A 43 -27.59 -18.02 7.36
CA CYS A 43 -26.52 -17.41 6.56
C CYS A 43 -25.46 -18.45 6.16
N SER A 44 -25.08 -19.35 7.07
CA SER A 44 -24.14 -20.42 6.74
C SER A 44 -24.69 -21.41 5.70
N ALA A 45 -25.98 -21.77 5.80
CA ALA A 45 -26.63 -22.62 4.81
C ALA A 45 -26.70 -21.96 3.43
N ALA A 46 -27.11 -20.69 3.36
CA ALA A 46 -27.15 -19.94 2.11
C ALA A 46 -25.77 -19.81 1.45
N LEU A 47 -24.74 -19.54 2.26
CA LEU A 47 -23.36 -19.43 1.79
C LEU A 47 -22.82 -20.75 1.25
N LEU A 48 -23.13 -21.87 1.90
CA LEU A 48 -22.75 -23.20 1.41
C LEU A 48 -23.47 -23.54 0.11
N GLU A 49 -24.75 -23.22 -0.02
CA GLU A 49 -25.53 -23.52 -1.23
C GLU A 49 -25.00 -22.72 -2.43
N GLN A 50 -24.74 -21.43 -2.27
CA GLN A 50 -24.16 -20.61 -3.33
C GLN A 50 -22.74 -21.05 -3.70
N ARG A 51 -21.88 -21.41 -2.73
CA ARG A 51 -20.56 -21.98 -3.02
C ARG A 51 -20.67 -23.29 -3.80
N ARG A 52 -21.62 -24.15 -3.45
CA ARG A 52 -21.86 -25.41 -4.17
C ARG A 52 -22.24 -25.15 -5.62
N LEU A 53 -23.12 -24.18 -5.87
CA LEU A 53 -23.48 -23.76 -7.22
C LEU A 53 -22.23 -23.30 -8.00
N LEU A 54 -21.40 -22.44 -7.40
CA LEU A 54 -20.17 -21.96 -8.02
C LEU A 54 -19.22 -23.10 -8.38
N CYS A 55 -19.01 -24.08 -7.48
CA CYS A 55 -18.19 -25.24 -7.77
C CYS A 55 -18.76 -26.11 -8.90
N LEU A 56 -20.08 -26.26 -8.99
CA LEU A 56 -20.72 -27.00 -10.08
C LEU A 56 -20.55 -26.29 -11.42
N LEU A 57 -20.66 -24.96 -11.43
CA LEU A 57 -20.38 -24.14 -12.61
C LEU A 57 -18.93 -24.27 -13.04
N ASP A 58 -17.99 -24.12 -12.10
CA ASP A 58 -16.55 -24.27 -12.35
C ASP A 58 -16.23 -25.62 -13.00
N THR A 59 -16.77 -26.71 -12.45
CA THR A 59 -16.60 -28.06 -13.00
C THR A 59 -17.22 -28.20 -14.41
N ALA A 60 -18.42 -27.67 -14.62
CA ALA A 60 -19.09 -27.73 -15.92
C ALA A 60 -18.35 -26.92 -17.01
N PHE A 61 -17.75 -25.80 -16.63
CA PHE A 61 -16.98 -24.95 -17.54
C PHE A 61 -15.57 -25.50 -17.79
N ASP A 62 -14.92 -26.12 -16.80
CA ASP A 62 -13.59 -26.73 -16.94
C ASP A 62 -13.58 -27.89 -17.96
N GLU A 63 -14.65 -28.69 -18.02
CA GLU A 63 -14.75 -29.79 -19.00
C GLU A 63 -15.06 -29.29 -20.42
N THR A 64 -15.74 -28.15 -20.55
CA THR A 64 -16.25 -27.64 -21.84
C THR A 64 -15.30 -26.63 -22.48
N PHE A 65 -14.53 -25.88 -21.68
CA PHE A 65 -13.59 -24.87 -22.12
C PHE A 65 -12.15 -25.35 -21.90
N GLU A 66 -11.61 -26.12 -22.84
CA GLU A 66 -10.21 -26.58 -22.90
C GLU A 66 -9.15 -25.46 -22.99
N LYS A 67 -9.50 -24.19 -22.70
CA LYS A 67 -8.54 -23.10 -22.63
C LYS A 67 -7.83 -23.13 -21.28
N LYS A 68 -7.16 -24.25 -21.01
CA LYS A 68 -6.22 -24.41 -19.91
C LYS A 68 -5.14 -23.36 -20.13
N ILE A 69 -5.23 -22.24 -19.41
CA ILE A 69 -4.21 -21.20 -19.44
C ILE A 69 -2.90 -21.91 -19.09
N GLU A 70 -1.96 -21.99 -20.03
CA GLU A 70 -0.68 -22.63 -19.77
C GLU A 70 0.08 -21.76 -18.77
N LEU A 71 0.07 -22.19 -17.50
CA LEU A 71 0.84 -21.55 -16.46
C LEU A 71 2.34 -21.68 -16.80
N PRO A 72 3.13 -20.59 -16.69
CA PRO A 72 4.57 -20.66 -16.87
C PRO A 72 5.20 -21.72 -15.96
N LYS A 73 6.23 -22.40 -16.47
CA LYS A 73 6.97 -23.42 -15.71
C LYS A 73 7.52 -22.81 -14.41
N GLY A 74 7.14 -23.37 -13.27
CA GLY A 74 7.59 -22.92 -11.95
C GLY A 74 6.71 -21.87 -11.26
N PHE A 75 5.61 -21.42 -11.88
CA PHE A 75 4.70 -20.44 -11.28
C PHE A 75 4.17 -20.87 -9.91
N THR A 76 3.77 -22.13 -9.75
CA THR A 76 3.31 -22.68 -8.46
C THR A 76 4.42 -22.71 -7.42
N ARG A 77 5.66 -23.01 -7.81
CA ARG A 77 6.84 -22.96 -6.92
C ARG A 77 7.13 -21.53 -6.46
N GLU A 78 7.04 -20.56 -7.37
CA GLU A 78 7.29 -19.16 -7.04
C GLU A 78 6.17 -18.57 -6.17
N LEU A 79 4.91 -18.87 -6.49
CA LEU A 79 3.77 -18.48 -5.67
C LEU A 79 3.83 -19.09 -4.28
N THR A 80 4.11 -20.37 -4.14
CA THR A 80 4.20 -21.02 -2.82
C THR A 80 5.36 -20.47 -2.00
N ALA A 81 6.54 -20.28 -2.62
CA ALA A 81 7.67 -19.66 -1.95
C ALA A 81 7.35 -18.23 -1.50
N ARG A 82 6.60 -17.46 -2.31
CA ARG A 82 6.17 -16.11 -1.96
C ARG A 82 5.12 -16.12 -0.86
N ALA A 83 4.08 -16.94 -0.95
CA ALA A 83 3.04 -17.05 0.07
C ALA A 83 3.59 -17.49 1.44
N GLN A 84 4.61 -18.35 1.47
CA GLN A 84 5.26 -18.77 2.71
C GLN A 84 6.16 -17.69 3.33
N ASN A 85 6.76 -16.82 2.50
CA ASN A 85 7.75 -15.84 2.94
C ASN A 85 7.13 -14.43 3.13
N ASP A 86 6.05 -14.16 2.42
CA ASP A 86 5.37 -12.87 2.42
C ASP A 86 4.24 -12.86 3.45
N LEU A 87 4.62 -12.62 4.70
CA LEU A 87 3.71 -12.40 5.82
C LEU A 87 3.36 -10.92 6.02
N ARG A 88 3.51 -10.08 4.98
CA ARG A 88 3.42 -8.61 5.11
C ARG A 88 2.05 -8.10 5.57
N GLY A 89 0.96 -8.85 5.35
CA GLY A 89 -0.38 -8.51 5.82
C GLY A 89 -0.79 -9.12 7.17
N VAL A 90 -0.15 -10.20 7.63
CA VAL A 90 -0.57 -10.96 8.84
C VAL A 90 0.07 -10.41 10.12
N ARG A 91 1.22 -9.74 10.01
CA ARG A 91 1.95 -9.23 11.18
C ARG A 91 1.35 -7.93 11.69
N ASP A 92 0.58 -8.06 12.76
CA ASP A 92 0.00 -6.99 13.55
C ASP A 92 1.04 -5.89 13.85
N ALA A 93 0.64 -4.62 13.81
CA ALA A 93 1.54 -3.47 14.00
C ALA A 93 2.27 -3.53 15.35
N ARG A 94 1.70 -4.25 16.33
CA ARG A 94 2.30 -4.55 17.63
C ARG A 94 3.53 -5.44 17.53
N GLU A 95 3.55 -6.41 16.61
CA GLU A 95 4.70 -7.30 16.40
C GLU A 95 5.87 -6.57 15.76
N ARG A 96 5.60 -5.65 14.82
CA ARG A 96 6.63 -4.78 14.24
C ARG A 96 7.33 -3.95 15.33
N LYS A 97 6.56 -3.38 16.27
CA LYS A 97 7.11 -2.64 17.42
C LYS A 97 7.94 -3.54 18.35
N ARG A 98 7.55 -4.79 18.59
CA ARG A 98 8.32 -5.74 19.40
C ARG A 98 9.64 -6.12 18.73
N ALA A 99 9.61 -6.44 17.44
CA ALA A 99 10.82 -6.73 16.67
C ALA A 99 11.80 -5.55 16.69
N LEU A 100 11.30 -4.32 16.56
CA LEU A 100 12.11 -3.10 16.60
C LEU A 100 12.77 -2.90 17.98
N LYS A 101 12.04 -3.19 19.07
CA LYS A 101 12.60 -3.18 20.44
C LYS A 101 13.72 -4.22 20.62
N ILE A 102 13.53 -5.43 20.09
CA ILE A 102 14.54 -6.50 20.17
C ILE A 102 15.78 -6.12 19.35
N CYS A 103 15.60 -5.61 18.12
CA CYS A 103 16.71 -5.10 17.32
C CYS A 103 17.44 -3.95 18.00
N ALA A 104 16.73 -3.00 18.61
CA ALA A 104 17.33 -1.90 19.36
C ALA A 104 18.14 -2.42 20.56
N ALA A 105 17.58 -3.36 21.33
CA ALA A 105 18.27 -3.98 22.46
C ALA A 105 19.52 -4.76 22.03
N LEU A 106 19.43 -5.53 20.94
CA LEU A 106 20.58 -6.25 20.37
C LEU A 106 21.65 -5.30 19.87
N SER A 107 21.26 -4.21 19.20
CA SER A 107 22.22 -3.19 18.75
C SER A 107 22.91 -2.52 19.94
N ALA A 108 22.16 -2.14 20.99
CA ALA A 108 22.70 -1.58 22.21
C ALA A 108 23.64 -2.56 22.94
N ALA A 109 23.28 -3.84 23.00
CA ALA A 109 24.13 -4.89 23.56
C ALA A 109 25.41 -5.08 22.74
N ALA A 110 25.32 -5.08 21.41
CA ALA A 110 26.49 -5.12 20.53
C ALA A 110 27.39 -3.90 20.77
N PHE A 111 26.82 -2.69 20.86
CA PHE A 111 27.57 -1.47 21.20
C PHE A 111 28.24 -1.55 22.57
N ALA A 112 27.56 -2.11 23.58
CA ALA A 112 28.12 -2.28 24.91
C ALA A 112 29.26 -3.30 24.93
N LEU A 113 29.15 -4.40 24.18
CA LEU A 113 30.16 -5.45 24.08
C LEU A 113 31.39 -5.03 23.24
N LEU A 114 31.19 -4.24 22.19
CA LEU A 114 32.28 -3.68 21.38
C LEU A 114 33.09 -2.61 22.13
N GLY A 115 32.52 -2.02 23.19
CA GLY A 115 33.18 -1.05 24.05
C GLY A 115 33.44 0.30 23.38
N PHE A 116 33.57 1.34 24.20
CA PHE A 116 33.80 2.72 23.74
C PHE A 116 35.10 2.89 22.91
N ALA A 117 36.03 1.95 23.04
CA ALA A 117 37.31 1.95 22.32
C ALA A 117 37.18 1.62 20.82
N ALA A 118 36.15 0.88 20.40
CA ALA A 118 35.90 0.58 18.98
C ALA A 118 35.15 1.71 18.25
N LEU A 119 34.52 2.63 18.99
CA LEU A 119 33.80 3.77 18.40
C LEU A 119 34.74 4.71 17.66
N ASP A 120 35.97 4.92 18.14
CA ASP A 120 36.90 5.85 17.49
C ASP A 120 37.37 5.39 16.11
N VAL A 121 37.32 4.07 15.84
CA VAL A 121 37.72 3.47 14.55
C VAL A 121 36.59 3.52 13.52
N VAL A 122 35.32 3.43 13.95
CA VAL A 122 34.16 3.35 13.04
C VAL A 122 33.38 4.67 12.97
N VAL A 123 33.24 5.38 14.09
CA VAL A 123 32.43 6.60 14.19
C VAL A 123 33.18 7.82 13.65
N ARG A 124 34.51 7.93 13.83
CA ARG A 124 35.29 9.03 13.23
C ARG A 124 35.25 9.05 11.70
N PRO A 125 35.45 7.94 10.97
CA PRO A 125 35.32 7.96 9.51
C PRO A 125 33.86 8.18 9.07
N ALA A 126 32.88 7.63 9.79
CA ALA A 126 31.47 7.88 9.48
C ALA A 126 31.07 9.36 9.68
N LEU A 127 31.50 10.00 10.77
CA LEU A 127 31.26 11.42 11.03
C LEU A 127 32.05 12.33 10.07
N ARG A 128 33.25 11.95 9.66
CA ARG A 128 34.01 12.67 8.62
C ARG A 128 33.35 12.54 7.25
N ALA A 129 32.82 11.37 6.90
CA ALA A 129 32.04 11.18 5.68
C ALA A 129 30.72 11.96 5.73
N LEU A 130 30.05 12.00 6.88
CA LEU A 130 28.84 12.80 7.09
C LEU A 130 29.15 14.30 7.00
N GLY A 131 30.26 14.76 7.59
CA GLY A 131 30.74 16.14 7.50
C GLY A 131 31.15 16.53 6.08
N ALA A 132 31.76 15.63 5.32
CA ALA A 132 32.06 15.84 3.91
C ALA A 132 30.78 15.89 3.06
N ALA A 133 29.80 15.03 3.36
CA ALA A 133 28.51 15.01 2.68
C ALA A 133 27.68 16.28 2.99
N THR A 134 27.64 16.74 4.24
CA THR A 134 26.97 18.01 4.61
C THR A 134 27.71 19.22 4.06
N GLY A 135 29.03 19.19 3.98
CA GLY A 135 29.84 20.20 3.28
C GLY A 135 29.51 20.25 1.79
N ALA A 136 29.46 19.10 1.10
CA ALA A 136 29.09 19.01 -0.31
C ALA A 136 27.63 19.43 -0.56
N LEU A 137 26.70 19.05 0.31
CA LEU A 137 25.30 19.50 0.26
C LEU A 137 25.15 21.00 0.55
N GLY A 138 25.97 21.56 1.44
CA GLY A 138 25.99 23.00 1.71
C GLY A 138 26.54 23.81 0.54
N VAL A 139 27.54 23.29 -0.17
CA VAL A 139 28.08 23.89 -1.40
C VAL A 139 27.09 23.74 -2.55
N ALA A 140 26.46 22.57 -2.72
CA ALA A 140 25.40 22.36 -3.71
C ALA A 140 24.15 23.20 -3.42
N GLY A 141 23.82 23.41 -2.14
CA GLY A 141 22.73 24.26 -1.69
C GLY A 141 23.00 25.75 -1.90
N ARG A 142 24.24 26.21 -1.69
CA ARG A 142 24.63 27.59 -2.05
C ARG A 142 24.70 27.78 -3.56
N ALA A 143 25.22 26.82 -4.31
CA ALA A 143 25.24 26.86 -5.77
C ALA A 143 23.83 26.89 -6.36
N SER A 144 22.87 26.16 -5.77
CA SER A 144 21.47 26.20 -6.20
C SER A 144 20.75 27.48 -5.75
N ALA A 145 21.10 28.05 -4.59
CA ALA A 145 20.58 29.35 -4.15
C ALA A 145 21.12 30.52 -5.02
N ASP A 146 22.40 30.49 -5.39
CA ASP A 146 23.01 31.48 -6.27
C ASP A 146 22.54 31.32 -7.73
N ALA A 147 22.35 30.09 -8.21
CA ALA A 147 21.69 29.83 -9.48
C ALA A 147 20.22 30.27 -9.47
N GLY A 148 19.52 30.11 -8.33
CA GLY A 148 18.14 30.54 -8.14
C GLY A 148 17.97 32.06 -8.14
N SER A 149 18.90 32.80 -7.52
CA SER A 149 18.88 34.27 -7.53
C SER A 149 19.18 34.83 -8.94
N GLY A 150 20.14 34.23 -9.66
CA GLY A 150 20.41 34.56 -11.06
C GLY A 150 19.23 34.24 -11.99
N ALA A 151 18.64 33.06 -11.83
CA ALA A 151 17.45 32.66 -12.57
C ALA A 151 16.26 33.57 -12.28
N ALA A 152 16.06 34.02 -11.04
CA ALA A 152 14.98 34.94 -10.67
C ALA A 152 15.15 36.33 -11.31
N VAL A 153 16.38 36.83 -11.46
CA VAL A 153 16.63 38.11 -12.16
C VAL A 153 16.36 37.97 -13.67
N VAL A 154 16.76 36.86 -14.28
CA VAL A 154 16.46 36.58 -15.69
C VAL A 154 14.96 36.34 -15.89
N LEU A 155 14.30 35.60 -15.00
CA LEU A 155 12.85 35.39 -15.04
C LEU A 155 12.11 36.71 -14.87
N ARG A 156 12.57 37.62 -14.00
CA ARG A 156 11.96 38.94 -13.80
C ARG A 156 12.18 39.86 -15.00
N ALA A 157 13.35 39.80 -15.64
CA ALA A 157 13.64 40.55 -16.86
C ALA A 157 12.85 40.04 -18.07
N VAL A 158 12.66 38.71 -18.17
CA VAL A 158 11.86 38.05 -19.21
C VAL A 158 10.36 38.23 -18.95
N ALA A 159 9.90 38.13 -17.69
CA ALA A 159 8.52 38.39 -17.28
C ALA A 159 8.14 39.87 -17.46
N GLY A 160 9.02 40.80 -17.11
CA GLY A 160 8.81 42.24 -17.35
C GLY A 160 8.73 42.62 -18.84
N ARG A 161 9.22 41.76 -19.74
CA ARG A 161 9.13 41.91 -21.20
C ARG A 161 7.94 41.16 -21.81
N LEU A 162 7.39 40.17 -21.13
CA LEU A 162 6.30 39.30 -21.62
C LEU A 162 4.93 39.61 -21.00
N LEU A 163 4.86 40.46 -19.97
CA LEU A 163 3.60 40.84 -19.30
C LEU A 163 3.21 42.31 -19.59
N PRO A 164 2.63 42.62 -20.76
CA PRO A 164 1.44 43.44 -20.79
C PRO A 164 0.20 42.55 -20.60
N GLU A 165 -0.62 42.93 -19.62
CA GLU A 165 -1.98 42.42 -19.33
C GLU A 165 -2.16 41.12 -18.51
N ALA A 166 -3.16 41.18 -17.64
CA ALA A 166 -3.41 40.35 -16.46
C ALA A 166 -3.72 38.87 -16.73
N GLU A 167 -3.88 38.46 -17.98
CA GLU A 167 -4.24 37.08 -18.35
C GLU A 167 -3.05 36.10 -18.26
N SER A 168 -1.82 36.56 -18.49
CA SER A 168 -0.64 35.68 -18.50
C SER A 168 -0.15 35.27 -17.09
N ALA A 169 -0.47 36.07 -16.07
CA ALA A 169 -0.24 35.69 -14.68
C ALA A 169 -1.15 34.53 -14.24
N ALA A 170 -2.41 34.52 -14.70
CA ALA A 170 -3.35 33.43 -14.42
C ALA A 170 -2.90 32.11 -15.05
N LEU A 171 -2.33 32.15 -16.27
CA LEU A 171 -1.77 30.97 -16.94
C LEU A 171 -0.56 30.39 -16.19
N PHE A 172 0.31 31.23 -15.66
CA PHE A 172 1.47 30.77 -14.88
C PHE A 172 1.06 30.08 -13.57
N TRP A 173 0.15 30.69 -12.81
CA TRP A 173 -0.39 30.07 -11.60
C TRP A 173 -1.19 28.79 -11.92
N GLY A 174 -1.91 28.78 -13.03
CA GLY A 174 -2.59 27.59 -13.54
C GLY A 174 -1.63 26.44 -13.84
N LEU A 175 -0.52 26.70 -14.54
CA LEU A 175 0.52 25.71 -14.85
C LEU A 175 1.20 25.17 -13.58
N LEU A 176 1.47 26.04 -12.61
CA LEU A 176 2.09 25.64 -11.34
C LEU A 176 1.14 24.77 -10.51
N LEU A 177 -0.15 25.11 -10.48
CA LEU A 177 -1.19 24.32 -9.81
C LEU A 177 -1.39 22.96 -10.50
N VAL A 178 -1.47 22.92 -11.84
CA VAL A 178 -1.55 21.68 -12.63
C VAL A 178 -0.33 20.79 -12.37
N GLY A 179 0.87 21.37 -12.36
CA GLY A 179 2.11 20.65 -12.03
C GLY A 179 2.07 20.04 -10.62
N GLY A 180 1.62 20.81 -9.63
CA GLY A 180 1.44 20.34 -8.26
C GLY A 180 0.43 19.20 -8.13
N VAL A 181 -0.72 19.32 -8.80
CA VAL A 181 -1.76 18.28 -8.82
C VAL A 181 -1.25 17.00 -9.48
N LEU A 182 -0.53 17.09 -10.60
CA LEU A 182 0.06 15.91 -11.26
C LEU A 182 1.10 15.22 -10.38
N LEU A 183 1.87 15.98 -9.60
CA LEU A 183 2.87 15.43 -8.69
C LEU A 183 2.23 14.73 -7.49
N LEU A 184 1.15 15.30 -6.94
CA LEU A 184 0.33 14.66 -5.91
C LEU A 184 -0.35 13.39 -6.43
N LEU A 185 -0.92 13.41 -7.64
CA LEU A 185 -1.49 12.21 -8.27
C LEU A 185 -0.44 11.12 -8.49
N ARG A 186 0.79 11.50 -8.86
CA ARG A 186 1.90 10.54 -8.95
C ARG A 186 2.27 9.95 -7.60
N LEU A 187 2.31 10.77 -6.55
CA LEU A 187 2.57 10.30 -5.18
C LEU A 187 1.46 9.35 -4.69
N VAL A 188 0.18 9.69 -4.91
CA VAL A 188 -0.96 8.85 -4.54
C VAL A 188 -0.98 7.56 -5.33
N SER A 189 -0.70 7.60 -6.64
CA SER A 189 -0.61 6.39 -7.47
C SER A 189 0.59 5.52 -7.08
N GLY A 190 1.72 6.12 -6.69
CA GLY A 190 2.88 5.40 -6.16
C GLY A 190 2.61 4.79 -4.80
N TYR A 191 1.88 5.50 -3.94
CA TYR A 191 1.44 5.02 -2.63
C TYR A 191 0.44 3.86 -2.77
N HIS A 192 -0.55 3.96 -3.65
CA HIS A 192 -1.48 2.86 -3.93
C HIS A 192 -0.78 1.66 -4.57
N ARG A 193 0.22 1.85 -5.45
CA ARG A 193 1.01 0.73 -5.98
C ARG A 193 1.94 0.10 -4.94
N ALA A 194 2.40 0.85 -3.96
CA ALA A 194 3.17 0.32 -2.84
C ALA A 194 2.24 -0.42 -1.85
N SER A 195 1.04 0.11 -1.62
CA SER A 195 0.01 -0.48 -0.77
C SER A 195 -0.70 -1.68 -1.39
N ALA A 196 -0.75 -1.80 -2.72
CA ALA A 196 -1.24 -2.99 -3.44
C ALA A 196 -0.14 -4.07 -3.60
N ARG A 197 1.06 -3.79 -3.09
CA ARG A 197 2.21 -4.71 -3.06
C ARG A 197 2.55 -5.21 -1.65
N ASP A 198 1.82 -4.72 -0.64
CA ASP A 198 1.85 -5.15 0.75
C ASP A 198 0.53 -5.88 1.07
#